data_AF-A0A8J9RZF9-F1
#
_entry.id   AF-A0A8J9RZF9-F1
#
_cell.length_a   1.000
_cell.length_b   1.000
_cell.length_c   1.000
_cell.angle_alpha   90.00
_cell.angle_beta   90.00
_cell.angle_gamma   90.00
#
_symmetry.space_group_name_H-M   'P 1'
#
loop_
_entity.id
_entity.type
_entity.pdbx_description
1 polymer ?
#
loop_
_entity_poly.entity_id
_entity_poly.type
_entity_poly.pdbx_seq_one_letter_code
_entity_poly.pdbx_strand_id
1 'polypeptide(L)'
;MAHISVTDEEVKEWEPQLQQIVSWFNQLQAVDVEGVPPAVRIDMEGENVLRPDKPVQYEAREAILSQVPETEGEFVKVPKIL
;
A
#
# COMPACT_ATOMS: atom_id res chain seq x y z
N MET A 1 -3.79 3.48 9.36
CA MET A 1 -4.69 2.31 9.37
C MET A 1 -5.19 2.08 7.95
N ALA A 2 -5.58 0.86 7.61
CA ALA A 2 -5.77 0.43 6.22
C ALA A 2 -7.03 0.97 5.51
N HIS A 3 -7.74 1.98 6.04
CA HIS A 3 -9.00 2.50 5.49
C HIS A 3 -10.05 1.40 5.19
N ILE A 4 -10.11 0.40 6.07
CA ILE A 4 -11.08 -0.70 6.00
C ILE A 4 -12.16 -0.40 7.04
N SER A 5 -13.42 -0.41 6.61
CA SER A 5 -14.57 -0.39 7.52
C SER A 5 -14.79 -1.80 8.05
N VAL A 6 -14.88 -1.94 9.37
CA VAL A 6 -15.05 -3.23 10.06
C VAL A 6 -16.23 -3.13 11.01
N THR A 7 -17.09 -4.12 11.00
CA THR A 7 -18.25 -4.24 11.91
C THR A 7 -17.86 -4.84 13.25
N ASP A 8 -18.67 -4.63 14.30
CA ASP A 8 -18.41 -5.20 15.64
C ASP A 8 -18.40 -6.74 15.65
N GLU A 9 -19.12 -7.37 14.72
CA GLU A 9 -19.13 -8.83 14.57
C GLU A 9 -17.82 -9.33 13.96
N GLU A 10 -17.35 -8.69 12.88
CA GLU A 10 -16.05 -8.97 12.27
C GLU A 10 -14.90 -8.72 13.26
N VAL A 11 -14.99 -7.69 14.09
CA VAL A 11 -13.97 -7.44 15.14
C VAL A 11 -13.88 -8.63 16.10
N LYS A 12 -15.02 -9.14 16.59
CA LYS A 12 -15.05 -10.29 17.50
C LYS A 12 -14.51 -11.56 16.85
N GLU A 13 -14.74 -11.73 15.55
CA GLU A 13 -14.24 -12.87 14.79
C GLU A 13 -12.73 -12.76 14.54
N TRP A 14 -12.24 -11.59 14.13
CA TRP A 14 -10.86 -11.40 13.69
C TRP A 14 -9.88 -11.23 14.83
N GLU A 15 -10.32 -10.73 15.99
CA GLU A 15 -9.46 -10.55 17.15
C GLU A 15 -8.65 -11.83 17.52
N PRO A 16 -9.27 -13.00 17.73
CA PRO A 16 -8.51 -14.22 18.03
C PRO A 16 -7.63 -14.68 16.86
N GLN A 17 -8.05 -14.45 15.61
CA GLN A 17 -7.27 -14.83 14.42
C GLN A 17 -5.98 -13.99 14.33
N LEU A 18 -6.08 -12.68 14.55
CA LEU A 18 -4.93 -11.77 14.58
C LEU A 18 -3.99 -12.08 15.75
N GLN A 19 -4.54 -12.42 16.92
CA GLN A 19 -3.73 -12.88 18.06
C GLN A 19 -2.95 -14.16 17.71
N GLN A 20 -3.57 -15.10 17.00
CA GLN A 20 -2.89 -16.32 16.54
C GLN A 20 -1.77 -16.01 15.54
N ILE A 21 -2.00 -15.11 14.59
CA ILE A 21 -0.99 -14.68 13.61
C ILE A 21 0.21 -14.04 14.32
N VAL A 22 -0.05 -13.08 15.22
CA VAL A 22 1.02 -12.42 15.99
C VAL A 22 1.79 -13.42 16.85
N SER A 23 1.08 -14.34 17.51
CA SER A 23 1.71 -15.41 18.29
C SER A 23 2.60 -16.31 17.44
N TRP A 24 2.18 -16.65 16.23
CA TRP A 24 3.00 -17.41 15.28
C TRP A 24 4.27 -16.64 14.89
N PHE A 25 4.16 -15.35 14.58
CA PHE A 25 5.31 -14.49 14.26
C PHE A 25 6.30 -14.33 15.42
N ASN A 26 5.83 -14.39 16.68
CA ASN A 26 6.72 -14.27 17.85
C ASN A 26 7.79 -15.37 17.91
N GLN A 27 7.60 -16.51 17.22
CA GLN A 27 8.63 -17.55 17.12
C GLN A 27 9.93 -17.03 16.48
N LEU A 28 9.84 -16.01 15.62
CA LEU A 28 11.01 -15.40 14.98
C LEU A 28 11.90 -14.63 15.97
N GLN A 29 11.38 -14.24 17.14
CA GLN A 29 12.17 -13.56 18.18
C GLN A 29 13.21 -14.49 18.84
N ALA A 30 13.08 -15.80 18.68
CA ALA A 30 14.05 -16.77 19.19
C ALA A 30 15.35 -16.82 18.38
N VAL A 31 15.39 -16.18 17.21
CA VAL A 31 16.54 -16.16 16.32
C VAL A 31 17.33 -14.88 16.56
N ASP A 32 18.62 -15.03 16.90
CA ASP A 32 19.55 -13.91 16.98
C ASP A 32 19.90 -13.41 15.57
N VAL A 33 19.68 -12.12 15.35
CA VAL A 33 19.97 -11.42 14.09
C VAL A 33 20.96 -10.27 14.31
N GLU A 34 21.69 -10.27 15.44
CA GLU A 34 22.73 -9.28 15.71
C GLU A 34 23.78 -9.29 14.58
N GLY A 35 24.05 -8.10 14.03
CA GLY A 35 24.99 -7.93 12.92
C GLY A 35 24.48 -8.37 11.54
N VAL A 36 23.26 -8.91 11.42
CA VAL A 36 22.66 -9.25 10.12
C VAL A 36 21.96 -8.02 9.54
N PRO A 37 22.42 -7.47 8.40
CA PRO A 37 21.76 -6.33 7.78
C PRO A 37 20.38 -6.72 7.21
N PRO A 38 19.36 -5.86 7.31
CA PRO A 38 18.05 -6.13 6.71
C PRO A 38 18.14 -6.29 5.19
N ALA A 39 17.50 -7.33 4.65
CA ALA A 39 17.37 -7.54 3.23
C ALA A 39 16.27 -6.63 2.62
N VAL A 40 16.60 -5.35 2.40
CA VAL A 40 15.64 -4.35 1.86
C VAL A 40 15.36 -4.54 0.37
N ARG A 41 16.37 -4.99 -0.38
CA ARG A 41 16.28 -5.36 -1.79
C ARG A 41 17.09 -6.63 -2.01
N ILE A 42 16.47 -7.59 -2.68
CA ILE A 42 17.16 -8.76 -3.21
C ILE A 42 17.99 -8.22 -4.39
N ASP A 43 19.30 -8.39 -4.33
CA ASP A 43 20.27 -8.40 -5.43
C ASP A 43 20.47 -7.22 -6.42
N MET A 44 19.99 -6.00 -6.15
CA MET A 44 20.43 -4.83 -6.95
C MET A 44 21.59 -4.08 -6.26
N GLU A 45 22.84 -4.38 -6.63
CA GLU A 45 23.93 -3.40 -6.58
C GLU A 45 23.58 -2.25 -7.54
N GLY A 46 22.67 -1.39 -7.12
CA GLY A 46 22.01 -0.43 -8.01
C GLY A 46 22.04 0.95 -7.39
N GLU A 47 22.81 1.83 -8.00
CA GLU A 47 22.71 3.27 -7.80
C GLU A 47 21.25 3.75 -8.01
N ASN A 48 20.92 4.92 -7.47
CA ASN A 48 19.59 5.50 -7.63
C ASN A 48 19.26 5.66 -9.13
N VAL A 49 18.22 4.96 -9.61
CA VAL A 49 17.73 5.11 -10.98
C VAL A 49 16.95 6.42 -11.06
N LEU A 50 17.59 7.48 -11.59
CA LEU A 50 16.99 8.79 -11.76
C LEU A 50 16.31 8.90 -13.13
N ARG A 51 15.09 9.44 -13.15
CA ARG A 51 14.38 9.83 -14.38
C ARG A 51 14.95 11.17 -14.89
N PRO A 52 15.17 11.34 -16.21
CA PRO A 52 15.55 12.63 -16.77
C PRO A 52 14.43 13.67 -16.58
N ASP A 53 14.81 14.92 -16.31
CA ASP A 53 13.88 16.04 -16.21
C ASP A 53 13.49 16.57 -17.59
N LYS A 54 12.59 15.85 -18.26
CA LYS A 54 12.03 16.23 -19.56
C LYS A 54 10.50 16.19 -19.50
N PRO A 55 9.80 17.18 -20.05
CA PRO A 55 8.34 17.16 -20.12
C PRO A 55 7.88 16.06 -21.10
N VAL A 56 6.81 15.37 -20.73
CA VAL A 56 6.15 14.37 -21.58
C VAL A 56 4.68 14.73 -21.64
N GLN A 57 4.14 14.86 -22.84
CA GLN A 57 2.69 15.01 -23.04
C GLN A 57 2.03 13.64 -22.91
N TYR A 58 1.02 13.55 -22.06
CA TYR A 58 0.29 12.30 -21.82
C TYR A 58 -1.04 12.35 -22.56
N GLU A 59 -1.14 11.60 -23.66
CA GLU A 59 -2.29 11.69 -24.60
C GLU A 59 -3.54 10.96 -24.11
N ALA A 60 -3.40 10.00 -23.20
CA ALA A 60 -4.47 9.08 -22.82
C ALA A 60 -5.42 9.63 -21.73
N ARG A 61 -5.76 10.92 -21.79
CA ARG A 61 -6.60 11.58 -20.78
C ARG A 61 -8.01 10.99 -20.72
N GLU A 62 -8.66 10.83 -21.87
CA GLU A 62 -10.01 10.25 -21.94
C GLU A 62 -10.04 8.82 -21.41
N ALA A 63 -9.00 8.03 -21.70
CA ALA A 63 -8.85 6.66 -21.22
C ALA A 63 -8.66 6.58 -19.69
N ILE A 64 -8.07 7.61 -19.07
CA ILE A 64 -7.98 7.69 -17.60
C ILE A 64 -9.36 8.02 -17.02
N LEU A 65 -10.03 9.04 -17.54
CA LEU A 65 -11.34 9.48 -17.03
C LEU A 65 -12.41 8.39 -17.20
N SER A 66 -12.32 7.55 -18.23
CA SER A 66 -13.23 6.42 -18.40
C SER A 66 -13.09 5.32 -17.34
N GLN A 67 -11.99 5.30 -16.57
CA GLN A 67 -11.79 4.36 -15.45
C GLN A 67 -12.31 4.92 -14.12
N VAL A 68 -12.76 6.17 -14.10
CA VAL A 68 -13.18 6.85 -12.88
C VAL A 68 -14.68 6.62 -12.65
N PRO A 69 -15.11 6.28 -11.43
CA PRO A 69 -16.53 6.02 -11.14
C PRO A 69 -17.47 7.20 -11.41
N GLU A 70 -17.03 8.42 -11.09
CA GLU A 70 -17.82 9.62 -11.30
C GLU A 70 -16.94 10.82 -11.70
N THR A 71 -17.35 11.52 -12.74
CA THR A 71 -16.65 12.70 -13.28
C THR A 71 -17.62 13.86 -13.44
N GLU A 72 -17.15 15.08 -13.20
CA GLU A 72 -17.86 16.32 -13.49
C GLU A 72 -17.06 17.13 -14.49
N GLY A 73 -17.47 17.04 -15.77
CA GLY A 73 -16.70 17.61 -16.89
C GLY A 73 -15.29 17.04 -16.94
N GLU A 74 -14.32 17.90 -16.63
CA GLU A 74 -12.89 17.59 -16.68
C GLU A 74 -12.29 17.09 -15.35
N PHE A 75 -13.11 16.96 -14.31
CA PHE A 75 -12.69 16.66 -12.95
C PHE A 75 -13.23 15.32 -12.45
N VAL A 76 -12.44 14.67 -11.59
CA VAL A 76 -12.90 13.50 -10.82
C VAL A 76 -13.77 14.00 -9.67
N LYS A 77 -15.00 13.51 -9.59
CA LYS A 77 -15.93 13.91 -8.54
C LYS A 77 -15.69 13.06 -7.30
N VAL A 78 -15.50 13.72 -6.16
CA VAL A 78 -15.31 13.08 -4.84
C VAL A 78 -16.24 13.72 -3.81
N PRO A 79 -16.59 13.00 -2.72
CA PRO A 79 -17.33 13.59 -1.61
C PRO A 79 -16.60 14.81 -1.05
N LYS A 80 -17.35 15.88 -0.76
CA LYS A 80 -16.79 17.10 -0.17
C LYS A 80 -16.28 16.80 1.24
N ILE A 81 -15.02 17.16 1.51
CA ILE A 81 -14.44 17.12 2.85
C ILE A 81 -14.95 18.35 3.62
N LEU A 82 -15.42 18.15 4.85
CA LEU A 82 -15.83 19.21 5.79
C LEU A 82 -14.68 19.55 6.75
#